data_AF-A0A927G2C5-F1
#
_entry.id   AF-A0A927G2C5-F1
#
_cell.length_a   1.000
_cell.length_b   1.000
_cell.length_c   1.000
_cell.angle_alpha   90.00
_cell.angle_beta   90.00
_cell.angle_gamma   90.00
#
_symmetry.space_group_name_H-M   'P 1'
#
loop_
_entity.id
_entity.type
_entity.pdbx_description
1 polymer ?
#
loop_
_entity_poly.entity_id
_entity_poly.type
_entity_poly.pdbx_seq_one_letter_code
_entity_poly.pdbx_strand_id
1 'polypeptide(L)'
;MGVIVDKRKYKMEIDETNREVRVQVQGLIKENDAAEYMKDLEETINRVTRNTFVFVVDATNQTTTPSKVVPQLDQALQYYMMLGFKKLILVKPSSKIAQVQIRNALERIKFSGEYLDQY
;
A
#
# COMPACT_ATOMS: atom_id res chain seq x y z
N MET A 1 -16.35 0.19 -8.51
CA MET A 1 -15.28 -0.54 -7.80
C MET A 1 -15.46 -2.05 -7.96
N GLY A 2 -14.50 -2.73 -8.58
CA GLY A 2 -14.45 -4.19 -8.71
C GLY A 2 -13.39 -4.79 -7.80
N VAL A 3 -13.78 -5.75 -6.95
CA VAL A 3 -12.85 -6.47 -6.06
C VAL A 3 -12.04 -7.46 -6.87
N ILE A 4 -10.72 -7.37 -6.79
CA ILE A 4 -9.77 -8.27 -7.47
C ILE A 4 -9.25 -9.31 -6.50
N VAL A 5 -8.93 -8.89 -5.28
CA VAL A 5 -8.42 -9.75 -4.21
C VAL A 5 -9.13 -9.42 -2.91
N ASP A 6 -9.57 -10.45 -2.21
CA ASP A 6 -10.18 -10.34 -0.88
C ASP A 6 -9.55 -11.40 0.04
N LYS A 7 -8.51 -10.99 0.76
CA LYS A 7 -7.78 -11.83 1.70
C LYS A 7 -7.86 -11.21 3.09
N ARG A 8 -7.72 -12.06 4.12
CA ARG A 8 -7.76 -11.63 5.52
C ARG A 8 -6.81 -10.47 5.86
N LYS A 9 -5.67 -10.38 5.17
CA LYS A 9 -4.61 -9.38 5.43
C LYS A 9 -4.66 -8.18 4.51
N TYR A 10 -5.33 -8.28 3.38
CA TYR A 10 -5.41 -7.19 2.43
C TYR A 10 -6.52 -7.41 1.42
N LYS A 11 -7.03 -6.29 0.91
CA LYS A 11 -8.00 -6.23 -0.17
C LYS A 11 -7.45 -5.39 -1.31
N MET A 12 -7.70 -5.79 -2.54
CA MET A 12 -7.30 -5.04 -3.73
C MET A 12 -8.50 -4.83 -4.64
N GLU A 13 -8.66 -3.60 -5.10
CA GLU A 13 -9.83 -3.16 -5.85
C GLU A 13 -9.39 -2.23 -6.98
N ILE A 14 -10.09 -2.32 -8.11
CA ILE A 14 -9.94 -1.39 -9.23
C ILE A 14 -11.26 -0.64 -9.41
N ASP A 15 -11.19 0.68 -9.40
CA ASP A 15 -12.27 1.57 -9.80
C ASP A 15 -11.93 2.20 -11.16
N GLU A 16 -12.45 1.59 -12.22
CA GLU A 16 -12.30 2.09 -13.60
C GLU A 16 -12.94 3.47 -13.80
N THR A 17 -14.03 3.79 -13.08
CA THR A 17 -14.74 5.05 -13.22
C THR A 17 -13.91 6.20 -12.67
N ASN A 18 -13.34 6.01 -11.48
CA ASN A 18 -12.49 7.01 -10.82
C ASN A 18 -11.01 6.91 -11.22
N ARG A 19 -10.64 5.90 -12.02
CA ARG A 19 -9.27 5.54 -12.37
C ARG A 19 -8.40 5.37 -11.12
N GLU A 20 -8.83 4.49 -10.24
CA GLU A 20 -8.17 4.21 -8.97
C GLU A 20 -7.85 2.73 -8.84
N VAL A 21 -6.65 2.43 -8.33
CA VAL A 21 -6.32 1.12 -7.77
C VAL A 21 -6.15 1.30 -6.28
N ARG A 22 -7.00 0.64 -5.48
CA ARG A 22 -6.96 0.72 -4.02
C ARG A 22 -6.49 -0.60 -3.45
N VAL A 23 -5.54 -0.51 -2.53
CA VAL A 23 -5.04 -1.63 -1.75
C VAL A 23 -5.21 -1.31 -0.28
N GLN A 24 -6.02 -2.08 0.42
CA GLN A 24 -6.25 -1.94 1.85
C GLN A 24 -5.40 -2.97 2.60
N VAL A 25 -4.52 -2.52 3.48
CA VAL A 25 -3.66 -3.39 4.29
C VAL A 25 -4.25 -3.51 5.70
N GLN A 26 -4.31 -4.73 6.24
CA GLN A 26 -5.02 -5.02 7.48
C GLN A 26 -4.17 -5.83 8.47
N GLY A 27 -4.16 -5.36 9.73
CA GLY A 27 -3.49 -6.02 10.83
C GLY A 27 -1.97 -6.03 10.69
N LEU A 28 -1.35 -7.06 11.27
CA LEU A 28 0.09 -7.27 11.26
C LEU A 28 0.48 -8.13 10.05
N ILE A 29 1.37 -7.62 9.20
CA ILE A 29 1.91 -8.31 8.02
C ILE A 29 3.18 -9.06 8.42
N LYS A 30 3.21 -10.37 8.14
CA LYS A 30 4.38 -11.24 8.30
C LYS A 30 5.07 -11.45 6.95
N GLU A 31 6.25 -12.07 6.96
CA GLU A 31 7.03 -12.33 5.75
C GLU A 31 6.24 -13.13 4.69
N ASN A 32 5.53 -14.19 5.09
CA ASN A 32 4.69 -14.97 4.16
C ASN A 32 3.54 -14.14 3.58
N ASP A 33 2.91 -13.29 4.40
CA ASP A 33 1.84 -12.39 3.94
C ASP A 33 2.38 -11.40 2.90
N ALA A 34 3.61 -10.90 3.09
CA ALA A 34 4.26 -9.95 2.19
C ALA A 34 4.59 -10.56 0.81
N ALA A 35 5.03 -11.82 0.77
CA ALA A 35 5.33 -12.50 -0.49
C ALA A 35 4.06 -12.70 -1.34
N GLU A 36 2.97 -13.18 -0.73
CA GLU A 36 1.68 -13.32 -1.41
C GLU A 36 1.13 -11.97 -1.85
N TYR A 37 1.23 -10.96 -0.98
CA TYR A 37 0.80 -9.61 -1.27
C TYR A 37 1.46 -9.04 -2.52
N MET A 38 2.79 -9.21 -2.67
CA MET A 38 3.50 -8.67 -3.84
C MET A 38 3.05 -9.34 -5.13
N LYS A 39 2.83 -10.66 -5.12
CA LYS A 39 2.32 -11.38 -6.29
C LYS A 39 0.94 -10.88 -6.70
N ASP A 40 0.02 -10.80 -5.74
CA ASP A 40 -1.36 -10.33 -5.97
C ASP A 40 -1.38 -8.86 -6.43
N LEU A 41 -0.47 -8.04 -5.90
CA LEU A 41 -0.31 -6.65 -6.31
C LEU A 41 0.14 -6.55 -7.76
N GLU A 42 1.17 -7.29 -8.17
CA GLU A 42 1.64 -7.30 -9.56
C GLU A 42 0.53 -7.73 -10.53
N GLU A 43 -0.19 -8.80 -10.20
CA GLU A 43 -1.33 -9.28 -11.00
C GLU A 43 -2.45 -8.24 -11.09
N THR A 44 -2.68 -7.45 -10.04
CA THR A 44 -3.70 -6.40 -10.01
C THR A 44 -3.27 -5.19 -10.84
N ILE A 45 -2.08 -4.64 -10.61
CA ILE A 45 -1.61 -3.42 -11.29
C ILE A 45 -1.30 -3.63 -12.78
N ASN A 46 -1.13 -4.89 -13.22
CA ASN A 46 -0.98 -5.24 -14.62
C ASN A 46 -2.30 -5.18 -15.41
N ARG A 47 -3.44 -5.04 -14.72
CA ARG A 47 -4.76 -4.93 -15.37
C ARG A 47 -5.08 -3.50 -15.81
N VAL A 48 -4.28 -2.51 -15.42
CA VAL A 48 -4.55 -1.08 -15.67
C VAL A 48 -3.38 -0.39 -16.35
N THR A 49 -3.67 0.70 -17.06
CA THR A 49 -2.64 1.62 -17.55
C THR A 49 -2.21 2.56 -16.44
N ARG A 50 -1.20 2.16 -15.66
CA ARG A 50 -0.77 2.78 -14.39
C ARG A 50 -0.64 4.30 -14.43
N ASN A 51 -0.03 4.87 -15.47
CA ASN A 51 0.17 6.32 -15.60
C ASN A 51 -1.14 7.13 -15.77
N THR A 52 -2.29 6.47 -15.93
CA THR A 52 -3.61 7.09 -15.97
C THR A 52 -4.42 6.90 -14.69
N PHE A 53 -3.94 6.05 -13.77
CA PHE A 53 -4.60 5.69 -12.52
C PHE A 53 -3.91 6.32 -11.30
N VAL A 54 -4.68 6.58 -10.25
CA VAL A 54 -4.18 6.86 -8.90
C VAL A 54 -4.00 5.53 -8.18
N PHE A 55 -2.86 5.35 -7.49
CA PHE A 55 -2.63 4.20 -6.63
C PHE A 55 -2.78 4.61 -5.17
N VAL A 56 -3.69 3.94 -4.47
CA VAL A 56 -4.07 4.24 -3.08
C VAL A 56 -3.70 3.05 -2.22
N VAL A 57 -2.77 3.26 -1.30
CA VAL A 57 -2.41 2.30 -0.27
C VAL A 57 -3.08 2.76 1.02
N ASP A 58 -4.14 2.07 1.41
CA ASP A 58 -4.90 2.35 2.62
C ASP A 58 -4.37 1.50 3.77
N ALA A 59 -3.58 2.14 4.65
CA ALA A 59 -3.03 1.50 5.83
C ALA A 59 -3.90 1.73 7.08
N THR A 60 -5.12 2.26 6.97
CA THR A 60 -6.01 2.61 8.10
C THR A 60 -6.09 1.49 9.15
N ASN A 61 -6.26 0.26 8.68
CA ASN A 61 -6.40 -0.94 9.52
C ASN A 61 -5.07 -1.68 9.76
N GLN A 62 -3.95 -1.16 9.29
CA GLN A 62 -2.63 -1.73 9.53
C GLN A 62 -2.21 -1.49 10.99
N THR A 63 -1.75 -2.55 11.65
CA THR A 63 -1.21 -2.47 13.00
C THR A 63 0.31 -2.32 12.98
N THR A 64 0.95 -2.40 14.13
CA THR A 64 2.40 -2.33 14.22
C THR A 64 3.07 -3.45 13.42
N THR A 65 4.24 -3.12 12.87
CA THR A 65 5.09 -4.06 12.14
C THR A 65 6.25 -4.48 13.06
N PRO A 66 6.53 -5.78 13.25
CA PRO A 66 7.70 -6.22 14.03
C PRO A 66 9.01 -5.63 13.49
N SER A 67 10.00 -5.38 14.36
CA SER A 67 11.26 -4.75 13.95
C SER A 67 11.98 -5.50 12.81
N LYS A 68 11.83 -6.83 12.77
CA LYS A 68 12.41 -7.70 11.74
C LYS A 68 11.83 -7.49 10.33
N VAL A 69 10.61 -6.95 10.24
CA VAL A 69 9.91 -6.70 8.97
C VAL A 69 9.91 -5.23 8.53
N VAL A 70 10.66 -4.37 9.24
CA VAL A 70 10.85 -2.96 8.86
C VAL A 70 11.56 -2.81 7.51
N PRO A 71 12.63 -3.55 7.19
CA PRO A 71 13.26 -3.47 5.87
C PRO A 71 12.28 -3.77 4.71
N GLN A 72 11.38 -4.72 4.92
CA GLN A 72 10.36 -5.11 3.94
C GLN A 72 9.30 -4.02 3.76
N LEU A 73 8.95 -3.29 4.83
CA LEU A 73 8.10 -2.09 4.71
C LEU A 73 8.77 -1.02 3.85
N ASP A 74 10.05 -0.75 4.05
CA ASP A 74 10.81 0.23 3.26
C ASP A 74 10.84 -0.19 1.79
N GLN A 75 11.12 -1.46 1.52
CA GLN A 75 11.11 -2.03 0.17
C GLN A 75 9.74 -1.90 -0.51
N ALA A 76 8.66 -2.19 0.22
CA ALA A 76 7.31 -2.08 -0.33
C ALA A 76 6.96 -0.63 -0.69
N LEU A 77 7.26 0.32 0.20
CA LEU A 77 7.01 1.74 -0.04
C LEU A 77 7.87 2.29 -1.19
N GLN A 78 9.13 1.85 -1.32
CA GLN A 78 9.97 2.17 -2.48
C GLN A 78 9.40 1.62 -3.77
N TYR A 79 8.97 0.36 -3.75
CA TYR A 79 8.36 -0.29 -4.91
C TYR A 79 7.15 0.49 -5.39
N TYR A 80 6.25 0.91 -4.50
CA TYR A 80 5.07 1.71 -4.87
C TYR A 80 5.42 2.98 -5.63
N MET A 81 6.48 3.68 -5.24
CA MET A 81 6.93 4.89 -5.94
C MET A 81 7.46 4.60 -7.35
N MET A 82 7.99 3.40 -7.58
CA MET A 82 8.55 2.99 -8.87
C MET A 82 7.50 2.46 -9.85
N LEU A 83 6.25 2.25 -9.41
CA LEU A 83 5.20 1.62 -10.24
C LEU A 83 4.72 2.51 -11.42
N GLY A 84 5.05 3.80 -11.41
CA GLY A 84 4.70 4.72 -12.50
C GLY A 84 3.23 5.10 -12.56
N PHE A 85 2.52 5.05 -11.42
CA PHE A 85 1.16 5.56 -11.33
C PHE A 85 1.12 7.08 -11.48
N LYS A 86 -0.02 7.61 -11.96
CA LYS A 86 -0.23 9.07 -12.08
C LYS A 86 0.04 9.78 -10.76
N LYS A 87 -0.36 9.13 -9.67
CA LYS A 87 -0.26 9.63 -8.30
C LYS A 87 -0.26 8.44 -7.34
N LEU A 88 0.52 8.57 -6.27
CA LEU A 88 0.56 7.62 -5.17
C LEU A 88 0.02 8.30 -3.90
N ILE A 89 -0.94 7.65 -3.25
CA ILE A 89 -1.55 8.10 -2.00
C ILE A 89 -1.37 6.99 -0.96
N LEU A 90 -0.87 7.35 0.21
CA LEU A 90 -0.77 6.49 1.37
C LEU A 90 -1.67 7.05 2.47
N VAL A 91 -2.69 6.30 2.86
CA VAL A 91 -3.59 6.66 3.96
C VAL A 91 -2.98 6.19 5.27
N LYS A 92 -2.96 7.07 6.27
CA LYS A 92 -2.36 6.82 7.59
C LYS A 92 -3.06 5.68 8.32
N PRO A 93 -2.31 4.82 9.03
CA PRO A 93 -2.92 3.88 9.96
C PRO A 93 -3.59 4.62 11.12
N SER A 94 -4.67 4.06 11.67
CA SER A 94 -5.29 4.61 12.88
C SER A 94 -4.41 4.42 14.13
N SER A 95 -3.51 3.44 14.12
CA SER A 95 -2.56 3.21 15.21
C SER A 95 -1.42 4.24 15.21
N LYS A 96 -1.30 5.03 16.29
CA LYS A 96 -0.22 6.02 16.47
C LYS A 96 1.18 5.39 16.34
N ILE A 97 1.37 4.17 16.85
CA ILE A 97 2.67 3.49 16.76
C ILE A 97 2.96 3.13 15.29
N ALA A 98 1.97 2.60 14.57
CA ALA A 98 2.12 2.30 13.14
C ALA A 98 2.38 3.58 12.31
N GLN A 99 1.74 4.71 12.65
CA GLN A 99 2.01 5.99 12.00
C GLN A 99 3.47 6.42 12.16
N VAL A 100 4.04 6.26 13.36
CA VAL A 100 5.47 6.57 13.60
C VAL A 100 6.36 5.65 12.77
N GLN A 101 6.07 4.35 12.72
CA GLN A 101 6.85 3.40 11.93
C GLN A 101 6.83 3.73 10.43
N ILE A 102 5.65 4.01 9.88
CA ILE A 102 5.48 4.42 8.48
C ILE A 102 6.19 5.76 8.25
N ARG A 103 5.96 6.78 9.07
CA ARG A 103 6.63 8.09 8.89
C ARG A 103 8.16 7.94 8.85
N ASN A 104 8.74 7.19 9.78
CA ASN A 104 10.17 6.94 9.80
C ASN A 104 10.65 6.22 8.53
N ALA A 105 9.84 5.31 7.97
CA ALA A 105 10.12 4.66 6.68
C ALA A 105 10.06 5.64 5.51
N LEU A 106 9.03 6.47 5.44
CA LEU A 106 8.86 7.47 4.39
C LEU A 106 10.03 8.47 4.36
N GLU A 107 10.54 8.88 5.53
CA GLU A 107 11.72 9.74 5.65
C GLU A 107 12.98 9.06 5.11
N ARG A 108 13.22 7.78 5.45
CA ARG A 108 14.39 7.03 4.96
C ARG A 108 14.43 6.90 3.45
N ILE A 109 13.27 6.69 2.83
CA ILE A 109 13.18 6.41 1.39
C ILE A 109 12.94 7.66 0.54
N LYS A 110 12.79 8.84 1.17
CA LYS A 110 12.41 10.11 0.52
C LYS A 110 11.11 9.97 -0.27
N PHE A 111 10.05 9.58 0.42
CA PHE A 111 8.75 9.33 -0.20
C PHE A 111 8.23 10.54 -1.00
N SER A 112 7.78 10.30 -2.24
CA SER A 112 7.31 11.34 -3.16
C SER A 112 5.79 11.36 -3.38
N GLY A 113 5.06 10.42 -2.77
CA GLY A 113 3.59 10.39 -2.80
C GLY A 113 2.94 11.30 -1.75
N GLU A 114 1.62 11.26 -1.68
CA GLU A 114 0.85 11.99 -0.66
C GLU A 114 0.56 11.09 0.55
N TYR A 115 0.73 11.62 1.75
CA TYR A 115 0.48 10.92 3.01
C TYR A 115 -0.66 11.59 3.79
N LEU A 116 -1.85 10.98 3.73
CA LEU A 116 -3.12 11.61 4.13
C LEU A 116 -3.75 10.92 5.36
N ASP A 117 -4.52 11.66 6.16
CA ASP A 117 -5.28 11.09 7.28
C ASP A 117 -6.50 10.28 6.83
N GLN A 118 -7.09 10.63 5.69
CA GLN A 118 -8.28 9.99 5.14
C GLN A 118 -8.29 10.08 3.60
N TYR A 119 -8.95 9.11 2.96
CA TYR A 119 -9.14 9.05 1.51
C TYR A 119 -10.42 8.30 1.12
#